data_AF-A0A936Y7D7-F1
#
_entry.id   AF-A0A936Y7D7-F1
#
_cell.length_a   1.000
_cell.length_b   1.000
_cell.length_c   1.000
_cell.angle_alpha   90.00
_cell.angle_beta   90.00
_cell.angle_gamma   90.00
#
_symmetry.space_group_name_H-M   'P 1'
#
loop_
_entity.id
_entity.type
_entity.pdbx_description
1 polymer ?
#
loop_
_entity_poly.entity_id
_entity_poly.type
_entity_poly.pdbx_seq_one_letter_code
_entity_poly.pdbx_strand_id
1 'polypeptide(L)'
;MRLWQQLKGFDFITLLDKHAFRIVENQYNIATRKLVDNTYEHDILEAMIDGTKPYVATHNKHGKLHWLLFTPFRYPPLLWGSRFGKITEPSLFYASLELETAMAEVSFRQFIHLNASEASFEPTDISFTHIKVAVATNKALHLEHHPFDPHRNIISDPTSYAISQPLGTDMREYGIEAFTYFSARKKEGLNLAIFYPDVFAKNAPLEQKLWSAFVSKSHIEFRNAYTHHLMVEFPLSDFLVDGKLPLVY
;
A
#
# COMPACT_ATOMS: atom_id res chain seq x y z
N MET A 1 -2.78 -15.95 24.26
CA MET A 1 -3.92 -15.04 23.98
C MET A 1 -3.46 -14.06 22.93
N ARG A 2 -4.22 -13.77 21.87
CA ARG A 2 -3.78 -12.81 20.84
C ARG A 2 -3.90 -11.38 21.37
N LEU A 3 -3.18 -10.46 20.75
CA LEU A 3 -3.11 -9.06 21.17
C LEU A 3 -4.51 -8.40 21.21
N TRP A 4 -5.38 -8.70 20.23
CA TRP A 4 -6.75 -8.21 20.20
C TRP A 4 -7.54 -8.49 21.48
N GLN A 5 -7.52 -9.74 21.96
CA GLN A 5 -8.27 -10.12 23.17
C GLN A 5 -7.63 -9.54 24.44
N GLN A 6 -6.30 -9.44 24.49
CA GLN A 6 -5.60 -8.80 25.61
C GLN A 6 -6.01 -7.34 25.78
N LEU A 7 -6.15 -6.63 24.67
CA LEU A 7 -6.45 -5.20 24.67
C LEU A 7 -7.94 -4.88 24.60
N LYS A 8 -8.81 -5.91 24.53
CA LYS A 8 -10.25 -5.74 24.30
C LYS A 8 -10.56 -4.85 23.11
N GLY A 9 -9.95 -5.15 21.95
CA GLY A 9 -10.02 -4.27 20.78
C GLY A 9 -11.43 -3.84 20.33
N PHE A 10 -12.45 -4.65 20.64
CA PHE A 10 -13.86 -4.35 20.37
C PHE A 10 -14.38 -3.10 21.10
N ASP A 11 -13.80 -2.72 22.25
CA ASP A 11 -14.20 -1.54 23.01
C ASP A 11 -13.74 -0.22 22.35
N PHE A 12 -12.88 -0.30 21.33
CA PHE A 12 -12.23 0.86 20.71
C PHE A 12 -12.63 1.07 19.24
N ILE A 13 -13.68 0.39 18.78
CA ILE A 13 -14.26 0.61 17.45
C ILE A 13 -14.83 2.02 17.39
N THR A 14 -14.44 2.78 16.37
CA THR A 14 -14.79 4.21 16.27
C THR A 14 -14.95 4.67 14.82
N LEU A 15 -15.27 5.94 14.65
CA LEU A 15 -15.35 6.59 13.36
C LEU A 15 -13.97 6.92 12.80
N LEU A 16 -13.84 6.83 11.48
CA LEU A 16 -12.70 7.32 10.73
C LEU A 16 -13.22 8.15 9.57
N ASP A 17 -12.71 9.37 9.44
CA ASP A 17 -12.91 10.26 8.30
C ASP A 17 -11.56 10.92 7.99
N LYS A 18 -10.87 10.41 6.96
CA LYS A 18 -9.50 10.78 6.64
C LYS A 18 -9.28 10.85 5.14
N HIS A 19 -8.29 11.64 4.76
CA HIS A 19 -7.64 11.53 3.46
C HIS A 19 -6.38 10.69 3.58
N ALA A 20 -6.10 9.89 2.54
CA ALA A 20 -4.88 9.11 2.47
C ALA A 20 -4.26 9.19 1.08
N PHE A 21 -2.95 9.01 1.03
CA PHE A 21 -2.12 9.02 -0.16
C PHE A 21 -1.68 7.59 -0.49
N ARG A 22 -1.84 7.20 -1.75
CA ARG A 22 -1.27 5.95 -2.26
C ARG A 22 -0.42 6.28 -3.47
N ILE A 23 0.74 5.66 -3.55
CA ILE A 23 1.64 5.79 -4.69
C ILE A 23 1.65 4.47 -5.45
N VAL A 24 1.45 4.55 -6.76
CA VAL A 24 1.50 3.42 -7.68
C VAL A 24 2.51 3.74 -8.77
N GLU A 25 3.22 2.72 -9.25
CA GLU A 25 4.08 2.89 -10.41
C GLU A 25 3.24 3.32 -11.61
N ASN A 26 3.74 4.28 -12.37
CA ASN A 26 2.99 4.88 -13.46
C ASN A 26 2.85 3.88 -14.62
N GLN A 27 1.62 3.47 -14.91
CA GLN A 27 1.32 2.43 -15.88
C GLN A 27 1.27 2.89 -17.35
N TYR A 28 1.75 4.10 -17.67
CA TYR A 28 1.81 4.55 -19.09
C TYR A 28 2.71 3.67 -19.96
N ASN A 29 3.63 2.90 -19.38
CA ASN A 29 4.27 1.81 -20.09
C ASN A 29 3.34 0.59 -20.07
N ILE A 30 2.53 0.47 -21.13
CA ILE A 30 1.76 -0.74 -21.38
C ILE A 30 2.75 -1.86 -21.70
N ALA A 31 3.17 -2.61 -20.68
CA ALA A 31 4.23 -3.63 -20.78
C ALA A 31 3.92 -4.68 -21.87
N THR A 32 2.64 -4.95 -22.09
CA THR A 32 2.10 -5.86 -23.10
C THR A 32 2.20 -5.31 -24.53
N ARG A 33 2.37 -4.00 -24.74
CA ARG A 33 2.52 -3.41 -26.08
C ARG A 33 3.72 -3.97 -26.82
N LYS A 34 4.76 -4.40 -26.11
CA LYS A 34 5.97 -5.03 -26.66
C LYS A 34 5.75 -6.47 -27.14
N LEU A 35 4.59 -7.07 -26.85
CA LEU A 35 4.26 -8.46 -27.18
C LEU A 35 3.47 -8.60 -28.49
N VAL A 36 3.13 -7.50 -29.14
CA VAL A 36 2.22 -7.42 -30.30
C VAL A 36 2.71 -6.40 -31.31
N ASP A 37 2.33 -6.56 -32.58
CA ASP A 37 2.87 -5.71 -33.65
C ASP A 37 2.12 -4.38 -33.72
N ASN A 38 0.80 -4.40 -33.52
CA ASN A 38 -0.08 -3.26 -33.74
C ASN A 38 -1.10 -3.07 -32.61
N THR A 39 -1.80 -1.93 -32.63
CA THR A 39 -2.79 -1.56 -31.60
C THR A 39 -3.99 -2.49 -31.58
N TYR A 40 -4.41 -3.03 -32.74
CA TYR A 40 -5.56 -3.93 -32.80
C TYR A 40 -5.29 -5.25 -32.07
N GLU A 41 -4.12 -5.85 -32.31
CA GLU A 41 -3.67 -7.04 -31.56
C GLU A 41 -3.48 -6.73 -30.08
N HIS A 42 -3.00 -5.51 -29.77
CA HIS A 42 -2.85 -5.05 -28.40
C HIS A 42 -4.19 -4.98 -27.67
N ASP A 43 -5.23 -4.44 -28.31
CA ASP A 43 -6.59 -4.36 -27.76
C ASP A 43 -7.17 -5.77 -27.52
N ILE A 44 -6.93 -6.71 -28.44
CA ILE A 44 -7.33 -8.12 -28.27
C ILE A 44 -6.59 -8.74 -27.08
N LEU A 45 -5.27 -8.56 -27.00
CA LEU A 45 -4.46 -9.10 -25.91
C LEU A 45 -4.93 -8.56 -24.56
N GLU A 46 -5.18 -7.25 -24.45
CA GLU A 46 -5.71 -6.65 -23.23
C GLU A 46 -7.10 -7.17 -22.88
N ALA A 47 -7.99 -7.37 -23.86
CA ALA A 47 -9.31 -7.95 -23.64
C ALA A 47 -9.21 -9.41 -23.14
N MET A 48 -8.30 -10.21 -23.70
CA MET A 48 -8.02 -11.58 -23.23
C MET A 48 -7.47 -11.58 -21.81
N ILE A 49 -6.50 -10.72 -21.52
CA ILE A 49 -5.92 -10.58 -20.17
C ILE A 49 -7.00 -10.15 -19.18
N ASP A 50 -7.82 -9.14 -19.52
CA ASP A 50 -8.89 -8.66 -18.64
C ASP A 50 -9.94 -9.74 -18.37
N GLY A 51 -10.27 -10.56 -19.37
CA GLY A 51 -11.19 -11.71 -19.25
C GLY A 51 -10.71 -12.82 -18.31
N THR A 52 -9.41 -12.89 -18.00
CA THR A 52 -8.84 -13.88 -17.05
C THR A 52 -8.73 -13.35 -15.61
N LYS A 53 -8.97 -12.05 -15.39
CA LYS A 53 -8.77 -11.44 -14.06
C LYS A 53 -9.84 -11.94 -13.08
N PRO A 54 -9.47 -12.21 -11.81
CA PRO A 54 -10.45 -12.56 -10.79
C PRO A 54 -11.53 -11.50 -10.63
N TYR A 55 -12.73 -11.95 -10.24
CA TYR A 55 -13.82 -11.06 -9.88
C TYR A 55 -13.40 -10.16 -8.71
N VAL A 56 -13.81 -8.90 -8.77
CA VAL A 56 -13.66 -7.93 -7.69
C VAL A 56 -14.86 -7.02 -7.70
N ALA A 57 -15.30 -6.58 -6.51
CA ALA A 57 -16.33 -5.55 -6.41
C ALA A 57 -15.84 -4.26 -7.07
N THR A 58 -16.42 -3.92 -8.23
CA THR A 58 -16.13 -2.69 -8.97
C THR A 58 -17.06 -1.54 -8.60
N HIS A 59 -18.00 -1.79 -7.70
CA HIS A 59 -18.98 -0.82 -7.23
C HIS A 59 -18.99 -0.82 -5.71
N ASN A 60 -19.26 0.35 -5.14
CA ASN A 60 -19.61 0.51 -3.73
C ASN A 60 -20.96 1.24 -3.62
N LYS A 61 -21.37 1.58 -2.40
CA LYS A 61 -22.59 2.38 -2.13
C LYS A 61 -22.67 3.73 -2.87
N HIS A 62 -21.56 4.24 -3.40
CA HIS A 62 -21.48 5.50 -4.17
C HIS A 62 -21.40 5.30 -5.69
N GLY A 63 -21.43 4.06 -6.19
CA GLY A 63 -21.41 3.73 -7.61
C GLY A 63 -20.11 3.04 -8.06
N LYS A 64 -19.82 3.13 -9.36
CA LYS A 64 -18.66 2.47 -9.97
C LYS A 64 -17.35 3.09 -9.48
N LEU A 65 -16.51 2.26 -8.87
CA LEU A 65 -15.18 2.63 -8.39
C LEU A 65 -14.20 2.79 -9.56
N HIS A 66 -13.34 3.80 -9.45
CA HIS A 66 -12.15 3.94 -10.28
C HIS A 66 -11.23 2.73 -10.05
N TRP A 67 -10.56 2.27 -11.09
CA TRP A 67 -9.73 1.06 -11.05
C TRP A 67 -8.60 1.10 -10.02
N LEU A 68 -8.01 2.27 -9.79
CA LEU A 68 -7.03 2.49 -8.72
C LEU A 68 -7.57 2.23 -7.32
N LEU A 69 -8.90 2.24 -7.13
CA LEU A 69 -9.53 1.98 -5.84
C LEU A 69 -9.90 0.50 -5.66
N PHE A 70 -10.35 -0.20 -6.71
CA PHE A 70 -10.79 -1.59 -6.57
C PHE A 70 -9.71 -2.65 -6.85
N THR A 71 -8.73 -2.37 -7.72
CA THR A 71 -7.71 -3.36 -8.10
C THR A 71 -6.88 -3.92 -6.93
N PRO A 72 -6.65 -3.19 -5.82
CA PRO A 72 -5.93 -3.74 -4.67
C PRO A 72 -6.66 -4.90 -3.97
N PHE A 73 -7.97 -5.03 -4.18
CA PHE A 73 -8.78 -6.13 -3.61
C PHE A 73 -8.93 -7.32 -4.57
N ARG A 74 -8.42 -7.22 -5.79
CA ARG A 74 -8.68 -8.19 -6.87
C ARG A 74 -7.88 -9.47 -6.73
N TYR A 75 -6.57 -9.33 -6.48
CA TYR A 75 -5.67 -10.46 -6.56
C TYR A 75 -5.57 -11.19 -5.23
N PRO A 76 -5.45 -12.53 -5.26
CA PRO A 76 -5.21 -13.31 -4.07
C PRO A 76 -3.96 -12.80 -3.33
N PRO A 77 -3.90 -13.03 -2.01
CA PRO A 77 -2.80 -12.54 -1.19
C PRO A 77 -1.44 -13.03 -1.71
N LEU A 78 -0.41 -12.23 -1.43
CA LEU A 78 0.97 -12.54 -1.79
C LEU A 78 1.41 -13.87 -1.16
N LEU A 79 2.48 -14.46 -1.67
CA LEU A 79 3.06 -15.74 -1.19
C LEU A 79 3.26 -15.79 0.34
N TRP A 80 3.49 -14.63 0.96
CA TRP A 80 3.75 -14.44 2.40
C TRP A 80 2.67 -13.59 3.09
N GLY A 81 1.60 -13.28 2.37
CA GLY A 81 0.59 -12.33 2.79
C GLY A 81 1.09 -10.89 2.76
N SER A 82 0.42 -10.04 3.54
CA SER A 82 0.80 -8.65 3.81
C SER A 82 0.89 -8.42 5.32
N ARG A 83 1.25 -7.21 5.74
CA ARG A 83 1.39 -6.88 7.17
C ARG A 83 0.17 -7.27 8.00
N PHE A 84 -1.04 -6.97 7.52
CA PHE A 84 -2.31 -7.25 8.19
C PHE A 84 -3.20 -8.25 7.44
N GLY A 85 -2.59 -9.15 6.66
CA GLY A 85 -3.36 -10.19 5.95
C GLY A 85 -2.54 -11.43 5.66
N LYS A 86 -3.09 -12.61 5.95
CA LYS A 86 -2.46 -13.91 5.67
C LYS A 86 -2.58 -14.31 4.21
N ILE A 87 -1.88 -15.37 3.83
CA ILE A 87 -1.91 -16.00 2.49
C ILE A 87 -3.28 -16.59 2.10
N THR A 88 -4.22 -16.67 3.03
CA THR A 88 -5.57 -17.18 2.78
C THR A 88 -6.63 -16.09 2.89
N GLU A 89 -6.23 -14.85 3.16
CA GLU A 89 -7.15 -13.73 3.40
C GLU A 89 -7.16 -12.78 2.20
N PRO A 90 -8.30 -12.11 1.93
CA PRO A 90 -8.36 -11.11 0.86
C PRO A 90 -7.33 -9.99 1.04
N SER A 91 -6.78 -9.53 -0.08
CA SER A 91 -5.85 -8.40 -0.13
C SER A 91 -6.48 -7.10 0.39
N LEU A 92 -5.63 -6.21 0.90
CA LEU A 92 -6.02 -4.91 1.45
C LEU A 92 -5.61 -3.78 0.52
N PHE A 93 -6.32 -2.66 0.63
CA PHE A 93 -5.81 -1.39 0.12
C PHE A 93 -4.97 -0.71 1.21
N TYR A 94 -3.67 -0.55 0.92
CA TYR A 94 -2.73 0.20 1.77
C TYR A 94 -2.49 1.61 1.21
N ALA A 95 -2.38 2.57 2.11
CA ALA A 95 -2.07 3.97 1.87
C ALA A 95 -1.41 4.59 3.10
N SER A 96 -1.06 5.88 3.02
CA SER A 96 -0.50 6.64 4.13
C SER A 96 -1.24 7.95 4.37
N LEU A 97 -1.28 8.43 5.60
CA LEU A 97 -1.93 9.70 5.92
C LEU A 97 -1.07 10.89 5.46
N GLU A 98 0.24 10.71 5.38
CA GLU A 98 1.18 11.69 4.82
C GLU A 98 1.79 11.21 3.50
N LEU A 99 1.98 12.14 2.56
CA LEU A 99 2.59 11.84 1.26
C LEU A 99 4.01 11.29 1.41
N GLU A 100 4.81 11.87 2.31
CA GLU A 100 6.19 11.46 2.55
C GLU A 100 6.27 10.04 3.15
N THR A 101 5.29 9.65 3.98
CA THR A 101 5.15 8.27 4.48
C THR A 101 4.87 7.30 3.33
N ALA A 102 3.98 7.67 2.40
CA ALA A 102 3.71 6.85 1.22
C ALA A 102 4.96 6.70 0.33
N MET A 103 5.76 7.76 0.20
CA MET A 103 7.03 7.73 -0.54
C MET A 103 8.07 6.82 0.14
N ALA A 104 8.13 6.82 1.48
CA ALA A 104 9.01 5.90 2.22
C ALA A 104 8.62 4.43 2.03
N GLU A 105 7.32 4.10 2.07
CA GLU A 105 6.82 2.74 1.85
C GLU A 105 7.12 2.25 0.42
N VAL A 106 6.99 3.12 -0.58
CA VAL A 106 7.38 2.79 -1.97
C VAL A 106 8.89 2.64 -2.10
N SER A 107 9.68 3.53 -1.49
CA SER A 107 11.14 3.45 -1.50
C SER A 107 11.63 2.12 -0.94
N PHE A 108 11.08 1.70 0.20
CA PHE A 108 11.38 0.40 0.79
C PHE A 108 11.14 -0.75 -0.20
N ARG A 109 9.99 -0.76 -0.87
CA ARG A 109 9.67 -1.80 -1.87
C ARG A 109 10.62 -1.77 -3.07
N GLN A 110 11.01 -0.59 -3.54
CA GLN A 110 12.00 -0.45 -4.61
C GLN A 110 13.37 -1.00 -4.15
N PHE A 111 13.81 -0.71 -2.93
CA PHE A 111 15.06 -1.26 -2.40
C PHE A 111 15.01 -2.78 -2.32
N ILE A 112 13.91 -3.38 -1.86
CA ILE A 112 13.75 -4.85 -1.89
C ILE A 112 13.89 -5.37 -3.32
N HIS A 113 13.21 -4.76 -4.29
CA HIS A 113 13.27 -5.20 -5.69
C HIS A 113 14.69 -5.10 -6.27
N LEU A 114 15.35 -3.97 -6.09
CA LEU A 114 16.68 -3.70 -6.67
C LEU A 114 17.80 -4.53 -6.03
N ASN A 115 17.65 -4.86 -4.75
CA ASN A 115 18.64 -5.64 -3.99
C ASN A 115 18.29 -7.14 -3.95
N ALA A 116 17.18 -7.58 -4.55
CA ALA A 116 16.87 -9.00 -4.72
C ALA A 116 17.69 -9.67 -5.84
N SER A 117 18.40 -8.89 -6.67
CA SER A 117 19.22 -9.38 -7.77
C SER A 117 20.65 -8.87 -7.69
N GLU A 118 21.61 -9.75 -8.00
CA GLU A 118 23.03 -9.41 -8.15
C GLU A 118 23.33 -8.70 -9.47
N ALA A 119 22.36 -8.61 -10.39
CA ALA A 119 22.54 -7.92 -11.66
C ALA A 119 22.96 -6.45 -11.45
N SER A 120 23.82 -5.97 -12.35
CA SER A 120 24.15 -4.55 -12.46
C SER A 120 22.88 -3.76 -12.76
N PHE A 121 22.63 -2.72 -11.98
CA PHE A 121 21.50 -1.82 -12.17
C PHE A 121 22.04 -0.40 -12.36
N GLU A 122 21.75 0.17 -13.51
CA GLU A 122 22.04 1.57 -13.78
C GLU A 122 20.94 2.43 -13.13
N PRO A 123 21.31 3.43 -12.31
CA PRO A 123 20.35 4.36 -11.74
C PRO A 123 19.49 5.02 -12.81
N THR A 124 18.18 5.16 -12.55
CA THR A 124 17.23 5.64 -13.55
C THR A 124 16.04 6.34 -12.92
N ASP A 125 15.37 7.18 -13.69
CA ASP A 125 14.11 7.82 -13.30
C ASP A 125 12.93 6.88 -13.55
N ILE A 126 12.13 6.65 -12.50
CA ILE A 126 10.87 5.93 -12.56
C ILE A 126 9.73 6.91 -12.30
N SER A 127 8.74 6.90 -13.18
CA SER A 127 7.53 7.67 -12.98
C SER A 127 6.56 6.96 -12.03
N PHE A 128 6.01 7.70 -11.08
CA PHE A 128 4.98 7.27 -10.16
C PHE A 128 3.74 8.15 -10.28
N THR A 129 2.58 7.55 -10.05
CA THR A 129 1.32 8.26 -9.87
C THR A 129 0.95 8.21 -8.40
N HIS A 130 0.86 9.36 -7.76
CA HIS A 130 0.25 9.44 -6.43
C HIS A 130 -1.24 9.74 -6.57
N ILE A 131 -2.04 9.15 -5.69
CA ILE A 131 -3.47 9.42 -5.60
C ILE A 131 -3.84 9.82 -4.18
N LYS A 132 -4.75 10.78 -4.06
CA LYS A 132 -5.40 11.12 -2.80
C LYS A 132 -6.79 10.54 -2.78
N VAL A 133 -7.14 9.82 -1.72
CA VAL A 133 -8.45 9.18 -1.54
C VAL A 133 -9.14 9.68 -0.28
N ALA A 134 -10.47 9.71 -0.28
CA ALA A 134 -11.29 9.99 0.90
C ALA A 134 -11.87 8.69 1.46
N VAL A 135 -11.73 8.49 2.77
CA VAL A 135 -12.12 7.27 3.47
C VAL A 135 -12.99 7.66 4.66
N ALA A 136 -14.19 7.08 4.74
CA ALA A 136 -15.14 7.31 5.81
C ALA A 136 -15.85 6.02 6.24
N THR A 137 -15.82 5.70 7.54
CA THR A 137 -16.54 4.56 8.15
C THR A 137 -16.80 4.80 9.64
N ASN A 138 -17.80 4.12 10.20
CA ASN A 138 -18.06 4.04 11.64
C ASN A 138 -17.52 2.75 12.29
N LYS A 139 -16.84 1.90 11.52
CA LYS A 139 -16.23 0.66 11.97
C LYS A 139 -14.72 0.68 11.72
N ALA A 140 -14.04 1.64 12.33
CA ALA A 140 -12.61 1.77 12.24
C ALA A 140 -11.90 1.54 13.57
N LEU A 141 -10.57 1.42 13.48
CA LEU A 141 -9.67 1.34 14.61
C LEU A 141 -8.46 2.25 14.40
N HIS A 142 -8.02 2.92 15.47
CA HIS A 142 -6.80 3.73 15.46
C HIS A 142 -5.71 3.03 16.28
N LEU A 143 -4.83 2.28 15.60
CA LEU A 143 -3.76 1.54 16.28
C LEU A 143 -2.63 2.45 16.81
N GLU A 144 -2.64 3.73 16.43
CA GLU A 144 -1.78 4.78 16.96
C GLU A 144 -2.27 5.37 18.30
N HIS A 145 -3.38 4.89 18.83
CA HIS A 145 -3.97 5.33 20.09
C HIS A 145 -4.07 4.20 21.11
N HIS A 146 -4.32 4.57 22.38
CA HIS A 146 -4.57 3.60 23.44
C HIS A 146 -5.76 2.71 23.05
N PRO A 147 -5.68 1.39 23.26
CA PRO A 147 -4.66 0.64 24.01
C PRO A 147 -3.50 0.09 23.17
N PHE A 148 -3.44 0.41 21.87
CA PHE A 148 -2.51 -0.20 20.93
C PHE A 148 -1.17 0.52 20.83
N ASP A 149 -1.13 1.82 21.12
CA ASP A 149 0.09 2.64 21.02
C ASP A 149 1.30 2.11 21.81
N PRO A 150 1.18 1.50 23.01
CA PRO A 150 2.33 0.95 23.72
C PRO A 150 2.90 -0.29 23.00
N HIS A 151 2.14 -0.90 22.10
CA HIS A 151 2.49 -2.06 21.31
C HIS A 151 2.92 -1.71 19.88
N ARG A 152 3.12 -0.41 19.58
CA ARG A 152 3.46 0.06 18.22
C ARG A 152 4.65 -0.67 17.58
N ASN A 153 5.67 -0.99 18.37
CA ASN A 153 6.90 -1.63 17.88
C ASN A 153 6.69 -3.07 17.41
N ILE A 154 5.73 -3.80 18.01
CA ILE A 154 5.42 -5.17 17.63
C ILE A 154 4.31 -5.23 16.56
N ILE A 155 3.39 -4.26 16.55
CA ILE A 155 2.38 -4.12 15.48
C ILE A 155 3.06 -3.68 14.17
N SER A 156 4.02 -2.77 14.26
CA SER A 156 4.74 -2.18 13.13
C SER A 156 6.17 -2.70 13.05
N ASP A 157 6.40 -3.95 13.46
CA ASP A 157 7.73 -4.57 13.42
C ASP A 157 8.26 -4.56 11.96
N PRO A 158 9.46 -4.01 11.71
CA PRO A 158 10.01 -3.91 10.37
C PRO A 158 10.42 -5.26 9.78
N THR A 159 10.62 -6.29 10.60
CA THR A 159 11.16 -7.61 10.28
C THR A 159 10.14 -8.75 10.39
N SER A 160 9.01 -8.54 11.06
CA SER A 160 8.04 -9.59 11.33
C SER A 160 6.59 -9.14 11.17
N TYR A 161 5.74 -10.03 10.68
CA TYR A 161 4.28 -9.87 10.70
C TYR A 161 3.58 -10.73 11.75
N ALA A 162 4.33 -11.36 12.66
CA ALA A 162 3.82 -12.34 13.61
C ALA A 162 2.68 -11.80 14.52
N ILE A 163 2.70 -10.49 14.80
CA ILE A 163 1.64 -9.83 15.60
C ILE A 163 0.58 -9.19 14.70
N SER A 164 1.00 -8.51 13.63
CA SER A 164 0.09 -7.74 12.78
C SER A 164 -0.83 -8.61 11.93
N GLN A 165 -0.39 -9.79 11.47
CA GLN A 165 -1.26 -10.69 10.70
C GLN A 165 -2.40 -11.26 11.54
N PRO A 166 -2.17 -11.87 12.73
CA PRO A 166 -3.26 -12.28 13.60
C PRO A 166 -4.16 -11.12 14.03
N LEU A 167 -3.58 -9.94 14.29
CA LEU A 167 -4.38 -8.74 14.58
C LEU A 167 -5.27 -8.35 13.39
N GLY A 168 -4.76 -8.45 12.16
CA GLY A 168 -5.54 -8.27 10.94
C GLY A 168 -6.70 -9.25 10.81
N THR A 169 -6.46 -10.54 11.08
CA THR A 169 -7.51 -11.57 11.15
C THR A 169 -8.57 -11.19 12.18
N ASP A 170 -8.16 -10.86 13.41
CA ASP A 170 -9.08 -10.51 14.49
C ASP A 170 -9.91 -9.26 14.11
N MET A 171 -9.29 -8.21 13.55
CA MET A 171 -10.02 -7.02 13.10
C MET A 171 -11.09 -7.33 12.04
N ARG A 172 -10.81 -8.27 11.12
CA ARG A 172 -11.80 -8.71 10.12
C ARG A 172 -12.96 -9.46 10.74
N GLU A 173 -12.66 -10.39 11.65
CA GLU A 173 -13.67 -11.19 12.35
C GLU A 173 -14.65 -10.31 13.14
N TYR A 174 -14.17 -9.17 13.66
CA TYR A 174 -14.98 -8.19 14.39
C TYR A 174 -15.56 -7.09 13.49
N GLY A 175 -15.44 -7.20 12.16
CA GLY A 175 -16.09 -6.32 11.20
C GLY A 175 -15.50 -4.92 11.08
N ILE A 176 -14.22 -4.74 11.44
CA ILE A 176 -13.48 -3.51 11.12
C ILE A 176 -13.38 -3.38 9.60
N GLU A 177 -13.58 -2.16 9.10
CA GLU A 177 -13.59 -1.85 7.67
C GLU A 177 -12.32 -1.10 7.23
N ALA A 178 -11.75 -0.28 8.11
CA ALA A 178 -10.50 0.44 7.89
C ALA A 178 -9.78 0.72 9.22
N PHE A 179 -8.47 0.90 9.19
CA PHE A 179 -7.70 1.24 10.39
C PHE A 179 -6.43 2.01 10.06
N THR A 180 -5.96 2.78 11.03
CA THR A 180 -4.69 3.52 10.96
C THR A 180 -3.65 2.87 11.86
N TYR A 181 -2.37 3.00 11.51
CA TYR A 181 -1.26 2.39 12.23
C TYR A 181 0.06 3.12 11.93
N PHE A 182 1.06 3.00 12.81
CA PHE A 182 2.39 3.54 12.56
C PHE A 182 3.09 2.82 11.39
N SER A 183 3.79 3.57 10.55
CA SER A 183 4.64 2.99 9.50
C SER A 183 5.83 2.27 10.13
N ALA A 184 6.17 1.11 9.56
CA ALA A 184 7.40 0.40 9.88
C ALA A 184 8.62 0.94 9.12
N ARG A 185 8.41 1.85 8.16
CA ARG A 185 9.41 2.36 7.22
C ARG A 185 9.72 3.84 7.41
N LYS A 186 8.81 4.60 8.04
CA LYS A 186 9.03 6.00 8.41
C LYS A 186 8.65 6.23 9.86
N LYS A 187 9.61 6.72 10.65
CA LYS A 187 9.39 7.08 12.05
C LYS A 187 8.28 8.13 12.18
N GLU A 188 7.34 7.90 13.09
CA GLU A 188 6.12 8.71 13.32
C GLU A 188 5.20 8.87 12.09
N GLY A 189 5.50 8.24 10.95
CA GLY A 189 4.60 8.24 9.80
C GLY A 189 3.39 7.36 10.07
N LEU A 190 2.22 7.75 9.56
CA LEU A 190 0.99 6.99 9.73
C LEU A 190 0.52 6.39 8.40
N ASN A 191 0.17 5.11 8.48
CA ASN A 191 -0.45 4.36 7.41
C ASN A 191 -1.94 4.17 7.67
N LEU A 192 -2.66 3.91 6.58
CA LEU A 192 -4.06 3.54 6.56
C LEU A 192 -4.22 2.27 5.74
N ALA A 193 -4.95 1.31 6.29
CA ALA A 193 -5.32 0.08 5.61
C ALA A 193 -6.84 -0.06 5.56
N ILE A 194 -7.33 -0.55 4.44
CA ILE A 194 -8.75 -0.74 4.16
C ILE A 194 -8.98 -2.21 3.83
N PHE A 195 -9.96 -2.79 4.50
CA PHE A 195 -10.39 -4.16 4.28
C PHE A 195 -11.45 -4.27 3.19
N TYR A 196 -12.36 -3.29 3.09
CA TYR A 196 -13.49 -3.32 2.16
C TYR A 196 -13.64 -1.99 1.41
N PRO A 197 -13.93 -2.00 0.10
CA PRO A 197 -14.00 -0.78 -0.70
C PRO A 197 -15.19 0.14 -0.37
N ASP A 198 -16.15 -0.30 0.44
CA ASP A 198 -17.32 0.49 0.84
C ASP A 198 -17.00 1.69 1.74
N VAL A 199 -15.78 1.75 2.28
CA VAL A 199 -15.29 2.89 3.06
C VAL A 199 -14.88 4.07 2.19
N PHE A 200 -14.67 3.91 0.88
CA PHE A 200 -14.31 5.05 0.03
C PHE A 200 -15.47 6.03 -0.06
N ALA A 201 -15.27 7.24 0.46
CA ALA A 201 -16.29 8.30 0.47
C ALA A 201 -16.51 8.93 -0.91
N LYS A 202 -15.63 8.63 -1.87
CA LYS A 202 -15.73 9.02 -3.29
C LYS A 202 -15.39 7.82 -4.17
N ASN A 203 -16.00 7.77 -5.35
CA ASN A 203 -15.82 6.68 -6.30
C ASN A 203 -14.55 6.84 -7.18
N ALA A 204 -13.84 7.96 -7.09
CA ALA A 204 -12.57 8.21 -7.77
C ALA A 204 -11.59 8.94 -6.84
N PRO A 205 -10.26 8.87 -7.12
CA PRO A 205 -9.29 9.71 -6.43
C PRO A 205 -9.66 11.20 -6.46
N LEU A 206 -9.46 11.89 -5.33
CA LEU A 206 -9.61 13.35 -5.22
C LEU A 206 -8.52 14.10 -6.00
N GLU A 207 -7.34 13.48 -6.10
CA GLU A 207 -6.17 14.04 -6.75
C GLU A 207 -5.39 12.91 -7.42
N GLN A 208 -4.82 13.20 -8.60
CA GLN A 208 -3.81 12.36 -9.25
C GLN A 208 -2.70 13.30 -9.75
N LYS A 209 -1.46 13.09 -9.34
CA LYS A 209 -0.29 13.78 -9.93
C LYS A 209 0.85 12.82 -10.26
N LEU A 210 1.69 13.26 -11.16
CA LEU A 210 2.89 12.56 -11.57
C LEU A 210 4.08 12.99 -10.70
N TRP A 211 4.85 12.01 -10.28
CA TRP A 211 6.11 12.16 -9.57
C TRP A 211 7.20 11.43 -10.35
N SER A 212 8.39 12.01 -10.41
CA SER A 212 9.58 11.32 -10.91
C SER A 212 10.40 10.91 -9.69
N ALA A 213 10.82 9.66 -9.64
CA ALA A 213 11.75 9.20 -8.63
C ALA A 213 13.05 8.76 -9.30
N PHE A 214 14.16 9.39 -8.93
CA PHE A 214 15.48 8.87 -9.28
C PHE A 214 15.78 7.70 -8.35
N VAL A 215 16.04 6.53 -8.92
CA VAL A 215 16.15 5.27 -8.19
C VAL A 215 17.53 4.68 -8.39
N SER A 216 18.20 4.34 -7.29
CA SER A 216 19.46 3.59 -7.27
C SER A 216 19.44 2.51 -6.19
N LYS A 217 20.48 1.66 -6.11
CA LYS A 217 20.59 0.66 -5.03
C LYS A 217 20.81 1.29 -3.65
N SER A 218 21.28 2.54 -3.55
CA SER A 218 21.68 3.18 -2.29
C SER A 218 20.81 4.34 -1.83
N HIS A 219 20.05 4.99 -2.72
CA HIS A 219 19.16 6.10 -2.39
C HIS A 219 18.04 6.23 -3.44
N ILE A 220 16.91 6.82 -3.02
CA ILE A 220 15.78 7.16 -3.88
C ILE A 220 15.38 8.61 -3.61
N GLU A 221 15.24 9.40 -4.66
CA GLU A 221 14.87 10.80 -4.58
C GLU A 221 13.53 11.05 -5.28
N PHE A 222 12.56 11.65 -4.59
CA PHE A 222 11.30 12.07 -5.21
C PHE A 222 11.35 13.53 -5.60
N ARG A 223 11.04 13.78 -6.88
CA ARG A 223 10.97 15.11 -7.48
C ARG A 223 9.60 15.33 -8.11
N ASN A 224 9.10 16.55 -8.02
CA ASN A 224 7.89 16.92 -8.73
C ASN A 224 8.14 16.80 -10.24
N ALA A 225 7.29 16.07 -10.97
CA ALA A 225 7.55 15.73 -12.37
C ALA A 225 7.60 16.94 -13.32
N TYR A 226 7.03 18.08 -12.93
CA TYR A 226 7.01 19.30 -13.76
C TYR A 226 8.12 20.28 -13.36
N THR A 227 8.22 20.57 -12.07
CA THR A 227 9.18 21.57 -11.55
C THR A 227 10.57 21.01 -11.30
N HIS A 228 10.71 19.68 -11.26
CA HIS A 228 11.94 18.97 -10.89
C HIS A 228 12.48 19.31 -9.50
N HIS A 229 11.70 20.03 -8.68
CA HIS A 229 12.06 20.33 -7.31
C HIS A 229 12.11 19.04 -6.49
N LEU A 230 13.26 18.80 -5.84
CA LEU A 230 13.44 17.74 -4.87
C LEU A 230 12.48 17.97 -3.71
N MET A 231 11.69 16.96 -3.39
CA MET A 231 10.81 16.97 -2.23
C MET A 231 11.44 16.24 -1.06
N VAL A 232 11.93 15.03 -1.31
CA VAL A 232 12.46 14.14 -0.26
C VAL A 232 13.42 13.14 -0.88
N GLU A 233 14.43 12.77 -0.10
CA GLU A 233 15.39 11.71 -0.39
C GLU A 233 15.33 10.65 0.71
N PHE A 234 15.47 9.39 0.32
CA PHE A 234 15.49 8.24 1.19
C PHE A 234 16.76 7.42 0.94
N PRO A 235 17.78 7.49 1.80
CA PRO A 235 18.93 6.60 1.71
C PRO A 235 18.55 5.18 2.16
N LEU A 236 19.19 4.16 1.57
CA LEU A 236 18.99 2.76 1.91
C LEU A 236 19.18 2.50 3.41
N SER A 237 20.12 3.21 4.04
CA SER A 237 20.45 3.10 5.47
C SER A 237 19.25 3.29 6.39
N ASP A 238 18.26 4.09 5.98
CA ASP A 238 17.07 4.36 6.79
C ASP A 238 16.15 3.12 6.92
N PHE A 239 16.32 2.13 6.04
CA PHE A 239 15.50 0.93 5.98
C PHE A 239 16.20 -0.33 6.49
N LEU A 240 17.48 -0.23 6.85
CA LEU A 240 18.24 -1.38 7.32
C LEU A 240 17.91 -1.71 8.77
N VAL A 241 17.73 -2.99 9.06
CA VAL A 241 17.67 -3.55 10.42
C VAL A 241 18.88 -4.46 10.56
N ASP A 242 19.72 -4.21 11.56
CA ASP A 242 20.99 -4.92 11.77
C ASP A 242 21.86 -4.99 10.50
N GLY A 243 21.88 -3.89 9.74
CA GLY A 243 22.67 -3.75 8.50
C GLY A 243 22.08 -4.47 7.28
N LYS A 244 20.87 -5.02 7.35
CA LYS A 244 20.22 -5.75 6.25
C LYS A 244 18.85 -5.19 5.93
N LEU A 245 18.44 -5.28 4.67
CA LEU A 245 17.06 -5.03 4.28
C LEU A 245 16.17 -6.13 4.89
N PRO A 246 15.14 -5.76 5.68
CA PRO A 246 14.28 -6.74 6.31
C PRO A 246 13.34 -7.38 5.28
N LEU A 247 13.64 -8.61 4.89
CA LEU A 247 12.74 -9.46 4.12
C LEU A 247 11.77 -10.12 5.09
N VAL A 248 10.49 -9.75 4.99
CA VAL A 248 9.43 -10.37 5.79
C VAL A 248 8.81 -11.46 4.94
N TYR A 249 9.05 -12.70 5.33
CA TYR A 249 8.42 -13.91 4.80
C TYR A 249 7.31 -14.38 5.75
#